data_AF-A0A1I5H149-F1
#
_entry.id   AF-A0A1I5H149-F1
#
_cell.length_a   1.000
_cell.length_b   1.000
_cell.length_c   1.000
_cell.angle_alpha   90.00
_cell.angle_beta   90.00
_cell.angle_gamma   90.00
#
_symmetry.space_group_name_H-M   'P 1'
#
loop_
_entity.id
_entity.type
_entity.pdbx_description
1 polymer ?
#
loop_
_entity_poly.entity_id
_entity_poly.type
_entity_poly.pdbx_seq_one_letter_code
_entity_poly.pdbx_strand_id
1 'polypeptide(L)'
;MKKEITLKDIAGYSTERTVWQMILNLSAHGLIDKISNITPHAVAIVGNDFLLKEISLIETDSNRAFAAPETFNKNTEINSEASAIWTLGALAFYVITSTNVFEGKGGETQTELTEIPRISSVYASSDLSTLIQRCLCFSPQKRPTIKEIRQKAEAALNKYVEPRKRLVSHTGKSYAASLVKFWPEEMIPLLLICLLLLSSISLPAQSLQGVDKTVIPNEMASLVLRCIDLRSSQNAGKVSRAMDRDMNWTMMDELPVDKAGECTTKDAVDMFGLNDMGFGILKRHGGVTNSGGRFRDGRDPRYKYSFIEITVKQSKSVRYSISGREGEQLFAVVPYDKNAKFEVMIRKDGKDIKGSVIDGVSYIRLRQGIKKSDTFTLTLSNHTGKNMAFALINYNSRNNE
;
A
#
# COMPACT_ATOMS: atom_id res chain seq x y z
N MET A 1 -19.17 -24.42 10.42
CA MET A 1 -17.92 -24.89 9.79
C MET A 1 -16.83 -23.85 10.02
N LYS A 2 -15.69 -24.21 10.60
CA LYS A 2 -14.51 -23.32 10.62
C LYS A 2 -14.01 -23.18 9.19
N LYS A 3 -13.85 -21.95 8.69
CA LYS A 3 -13.25 -21.68 7.38
C LYS A 3 -11.79 -22.16 7.43
N GLU A 4 -11.42 -23.05 6.52
CA GLU A 4 -10.04 -23.49 6.34
C GLU A 4 -9.20 -22.35 5.76
N ILE A 5 -8.02 -22.10 6.35
CA ILE A 5 -7.10 -21.05 5.92
C ILE A 5 -6.18 -21.62 4.84
N THR A 6 -6.05 -20.90 3.73
CA THR A 6 -5.20 -21.26 2.60
C THR A 6 -4.08 -20.26 2.39
N LEU A 7 -3.11 -20.61 1.55
CA LEU A 7 -2.01 -19.73 1.18
C LEU A 7 -2.50 -18.40 0.57
N LYS A 8 -3.65 -18.41 -0.11
CA LYS A 8 -4.29 -17.17 -0.59
C LYS A 8 -4.72 -16.23 0.54
N ASP A 9 -5.21 -16.78 1.65
CA ASP A 9 -5.75 -15.97 2.75
C ASP A 9 -4.65 -15.20 3.51
N ILE A 10 -3.37 -15.60 3.38
CA ILE A 10 -2.22 -14.98 4.07
C ILE A 10 -1.27 -14.22 3.13
N ALA A 11 -1.56 -14.20 1.83
CA ALA A 11 -0.71 -13.55 0.83
C ALA A 11 -0.61 -12.05 1.11
N GLY A 12 0.60 -11.49 1.04
CA GLY A 12 0.89 -10.08 1.35
C GLY A 12 1.03 -9.75 2.84
N TYR A 13 0.65 -10.67 3.74
CA TYR A 13 0.81 -10.54 5.19
C TYR A 13 1.89 -11.47 5.76
N SER A 14 2.51 -12.28 4.90
CA SER A 14 3.48 -13.31 5.29
C SER A 14 4.86 -12.72 5.56
N THR A 15 5.51 -13.22 6.61
CA THR A 15 6.91 -12.88 6.89
C THR A 15 7.86 -13.70 6.03
N GLU A 16 9.09 -13.25 5.86
CA GLU A 16 10.14 -14.03 5.22
C GLU A 16 10.30 -15.43 5.87
N ARG A 17 10.21 -15.52 7.20
CA ARG A 17 10.26 -16.80 7.92
C ARG A 17 9.11 -17.73 7.51
N THR A 18 7.90 -17.19 7.37
CA THR A 18 6.71 -17.92 6.90
C THR A 18 6.95 -18.52 5.51
N VAL A 19 7.61 -17.76 4.62
CA VAL A 19 7.90 -18.20 3.25
C VAL A 19 8.96 -19.29 3.25
N TRP A 20 10.01 -19.16 4.08
CA TRP A 20 11.00 -20.22 4.25
C TRP A 20 10.40 -21.51 4.78
N GLN A 21 9.45 -21.41 5.72
CA GLN A 21 8.71 -22.57 6.23
C GLN A 21 7.89 -23.22 5.12
N MET A 22 7.13 -22.44 4.36
CA MET A 22 6.37 -22.94 3.21
C MET A 22 7.28 -23.64 2.19
N ILE A 23 8.41 -23.02 1.82
CA ILE A 23 9.40 -23.61 0.91
C ILE A 23 9.88 -24.95 1.46
N LEU A 24 10.19 -25.05 2.75
CA LEU A 24 10.66 -26.29 3.36
C LEU A 24 9.60 -27.41 3.35
N ASN A 25 8.35 -27.08 3.70
CA ASN A 25 7.23 -28.03 3.71
C ASN A 25 6.92 -28.54 2.29
N LEU A 26 6.80 -27.63 1.31
CA LEU A 26 6.42 -27.98 -0.06
C LEU A 26 7.55 -28.63 -0.87
N SER A 27 8.81 -28.45 -0.45
CA SER A 27 9.97 -29.15 -1.04
C SER A 27 10.30 -30.48 -0.34
N ALA A 28 9.42 -31.01 0.51
CA ALA A 28 9.61 -32.33 1.08
C ALA A 28 9.60 -33.43 0.00
N HIS A 29 10.42 -34.48 0.22
CA HIS A 29 10.50 -35.62 -0.68
C HIS A 29 9.10 -36.23 -0.91
N GLY A 30 8.73 -36.43 -2.19
CA GLY A 30 7.43 -36.98 -2.60
C GLY A 30 6.27 -35.97 -2.68
N LEU A 31 6.46 -34.71 -2.28
CA LEU A 31 5.48 -33.63 -2.47
C LEU A 31 5.81 -32.74 -3.67
N ILE A 32 7.09 -32.50 -3.95
CA ILE A 32 7.52 -31.58 -5.00
C ILE A 32 6.96 -31.97 -6.39
N ASP A 33 6.94 -33.26 -6.74
CA ASP A 33 6.40 -33.70 -8.04
C ASP A 33 4.90 -33.44 -8.19
N LYS A 34 4.21 -33.15 -7.08
CA LYS A 34 2.77 -32.87 -7.03
C LYS A 34 2.44 -31.39 -6.99
N ILE A 35 3.42 -30.49 -6.90
CA ILE A 35 3.16 -29.04 -6.83
C ILE A 35 3.17 -28.34 -8.18
N SER A 36 3.53 -29.02 -9.27
CA SER A 36 3.47 -28.42 -10.60
C SER A 36 2.06 -27.89 -10.90
N ASN A 37 1.98 -26.61 -11.28
CA ASN A 37 0.75 -25.92 -11.69
C ASN A 37 -0.33 -25.79 -10.59
N ILE A 38 0.01 -25.97 -9.32
CA ILE A 38 -0.95 -25.71 -8.23
C ILE A 38 -1.12 -24.21 -7.97
N THR A 39 -2.27 -23.84 -7.42
CA THR A 39 -2.58 -22.44 -7.06
C THR A 39 -2.49 -22.23 -5.55
N PRO A 40 -2.48 -20.97 -5.05
CA PRO A 40 -2.50 -20.71 -3.61
C PRO A 40 -3.69 -21.32 -2.84
N HIS A 41 -4.81 -21.65 -3.49
CA HIS A 41 -5.93 -22.34 -2.82
C HIS A 41 -5.64 -23.82 -2.51
N ALA A 42 -4.69 -24.41 -3.24
CA ALA A 42 -4.24 -25.80 -3.12
C ALA A 42 -3.47 -26.07 -1.83
N VAL A 43 -2.94 -25.02 -1.19
CA VAL A 43 -2.06 -25.11 -0.04
C VAL A 43 -2.85 -24.70 1.20
N ALA A 44 -3.24 -25.67 2.01
CA ALA A 44 -3.85 -25.48 3.31
C ALA A 44 -2.80 -25.11 4.36
N ILE A 45 -3.21 -24.32 5.36
CA ILE A 45 -2.36 -23.94 6.48
C ILE A 45 -2.95 -24.53 7.75
N VAL A 46 -2.19 -25.40 8.41
CA VAL A 46 -2.56 -26.04 9.68
C VAL A 46 -1.47 -25.78 10.69
N GLY A 47 -1.72 -24.84 11.61
CA GLY A 47 -0.69 -24.37 12.53
C GLY A 47 0.46 -23.70 11.78
N ASN A 48 1.66 -24.28 11.86
CA ASN A 48 2.86 -23.80 11.15
C ASN A 48 3.12 -24.56 9.84
N ASP A 49 2.30 -25.55 9.50
CA ASP A 49 2.52 -26.43 8.37
C ASP A 49 1.72 -26.01 7.14
N PHE A 50 2.37 -26.18 5.99
CA PHE A 50 1.80 -25.94 4.67
C PHE A 50 1.56 -27.30 4.00
N LEU A 51 0.29 -27.63 3.76
CA LEU A 51 -0.13 -28.94 3.31
C LEU A 51 -0.81 -28.83 1.94
N LEU A 52 -0.49 -29.74 1.02
CA LEU A 52 -1.22 -29.86 -0.24
C LEU A 52 -2.57 -30.52 0.01
N LYS A 53 -3.63 -29.90 -0.51
CA LYS A 53 -4.96 -30.51 -0.58
C LYS A 53 -4.98 -31.59 -1.65
N GLU A 54 -5.83 -32.59 -1.49
CA GLU A 54 -6.22 -33.46 -2.59
C GLU A 54 -7.05 -32.63 -3.58
N ILE A 55 -6.43 -32.25 -4.70
CA ILE A 55 -7.08 -31.42 -5.71
C ILE A 55 -7.60 -32.33 -6.81
N SER A 56 -8.90 -32.31 -7.05
CA SER A 56 -9.45 -32.65 -8.36
C SER A 56 -8.95 -31.59 -9.35
N LEU A 57 -8.06 -31.96 -10.26
CA LEU A 57 -7.49 -31.09 -11.30
C LEU A 57 -8.61 -30.52 -12.19
N ILE A 58 -9.24 -29.43 -11.75
CA ILE A 58 -10.07 -28.60 -12.61
C ILE A 58 -9.11 -27.55 -13.18
N GLU A 59 -8.79 -27.67 -14.47
CA GLU A 59 -8.07 -26.63 -15.19
C GLU A 59 -8.90 -25.34 -15.14
N THR A 60 -8.39 -24.35 -14.43
CA THR A 60 -8.94 -23.00 -14.41
C THR A 60 -7.86 -22.03 -14.88
N ASP A 61 -8.26 -20.85 -15.38
CA ASP A 61 -7.33 -19.78 -15.75
C ASP A 61 -6.38 -19.40 -14.60
N SER A 62 -6.78 -19.66 -13.35
CA SER A 62 -5.93 -19.41 -12.17
C SER A 62 -4.71 -20.32 -12.08
N ASN A 63 -4.75 -21.53 -12.65
CA ASN A 63 -3.60 -22.46 -12.68
C ASN A 63 -2.51 -21.95 -13.62
N ARG A 64 -2.88 -21.23 -14.69
CA ARG A 64 -1.95 -20.71 -15.70
C ARG A 64 -0.95 -19.73 -15.10
N ALA A 65 -1.38 -18.90 -14.14
CA ALA A 65 -0.54 -17.93 -13.45
C ALA A 65 0.62 -18.57 -12.65
N PHE A 66 0.50 -19.86 -12.31
CA PHE A 66 1.47 -20.62 -11.52
C PHE A 66 2.13 -21.76 -12.32
N ALA A 67 1.89 -21.80 -13.63
CA ALA A 67 2.44 -22.82 -14.52
C ALA A 67 3.76 -22.34 -15.16
N ALA A 68 4.72 -23.26 -15.28
CA ALA A 68 6.05 -22.98 -15.80
C ALA A 68 6.05 -22.81 -17.34
N PRO A 69 7.03 -22.10 -17.93
CA PRO A 69 7.05 -21.80 -19.38
C PRO A 69 6.97 -23.04 -20.27
N GLU A 70 7.70 -24.11 -19.91
CA GLU A 70 7.75 -25.35 -20.67
C GLU A 70 6.40 -26.08 -20.74
N THR A 71 5.49 -25.82 -19.79
CA THR A 71 4.15 -26.44 -19.80
C THR A 71 3.27 -25.96 -20.95
N PHE A 72 3.62 -24.81 -21.55
CA PHE A 72 2.89 -24.23 -22.68
C PHE A 72 3.48 -24.64 -24.03
N ASN A 73 4.66 -25.27 -24.06
CA ASN A 73 5.30 -25.72 -25.29
C ASN A 73 5.00 -27.20 -25.55
N LYS A 74 4.18 -27.47 -26.57
CA LYS A 74 3.77 -28.84 -26.94
C LYS A 74 4.91 -29.72 -27.47
N ASN A 75 6.04 -29.14 -27.85
CA ASN A 75 7.17 -29.84 -28.46
C ASN A 75 8.32 -30.10 -27.48
N THR A 76 8.14 -29.83 -26.18
CA THR A 76 9.19 -29.97 -25.16
C THR A 76 8.81 -31.05 -24.15
N GLU A 77 9.75 -31.96 -23.87
CA GLU A 77 9.60 -32.90 -22.77
C GLU A 77 9.57 -32.13 -21.44
N ILE A 78 8.46 -32.26 -20.72
CA ILE A 78 8.24 -31.51 -19.47
C ILE A 78 9.04 -32.20 -18.36
N ASN A 79 10.08 -31.53 -17.87
CA ASN A 79 10.75 -31.91 -16.64
C ASN A 79 9.85 -31.52 -15.45
N SER A 80 9.11 -32.48 -14.91
CA SER A 80 8.13 -32.26 -13.84
C SER A 80 8.73 -31.64 -12.58
N GLU A 81 9.95 -32.05 -12.21
CA GLU A 81 10.67 -31.49 -11.06
C GLU A 81 11.00 -30.01 -11.28
N ALA A 82 11.54 -29.68 -12.46
CA ALA A 82 11.91 -28.31 -12.77
C ALA A 82 10.66 -27.41 -12.86
N SER A 83 9.55 -27.90 -13.42
CA SER A 83 8.27 -27.18 -13.44
C SER A 83 7.74 -26.94 -12.02
N ALA A 84 7.82 -27.93 -11.14
CA ALA A 84 7.45 -27.79 -9.74
C ALA A 84 8.30 -26.74 -9.01
N ILE A 85 9.61 -26.71 -9.27
CA ILE A 85 10.51 -25.69 -8.72
C ILE A 85 10.09 -24.29 -9.18
N TRP A 86 9.69 -24.13 -10.44
CA TRP A 86 9.17 -22.86 -10.94
C TRP A 86 7.87 -22.47 -10.24
N THR A 87 6.91 -23.40 -10.11
CA THR A 87 5.66 -23.16 -9.36
C THR A 87 5.94 -22.78 -7.91
N LEU A 88 6.91 -23.42 -7.23
CA LEU A 88 7.33 -23.06 -5.88
C LEU A 88 7.83 -21.61 -5.80
N GLY A 89 8.62 -21.18 -6.79
CA GLY A 89 9.07 -19.79 -6.91
C GLY A 89 7.90 -18.82 -7.08
N ALA A 90 6.93 -19.16 -7.93
CA ALA A 90 5.73 -18.35 -8.16
C ALA A 90 4.86 -18.24 -6.90
N LEU A 91 4.67 -19.34 -6.16
CA LEU A 91 3.97 -19.34 -4.88
C LEU A 91 4.70 -18.50 -3.83
N ALA A 92 6.01 -18.65 -3.71
CA ALA A 92 6.82 -17.86 -2.78
C ALA A 92 6.77 -16.36 -3.09
N PHE A 93 6.86 -15.99 -4.37
CA PHE A 93 6.67 -14.61 -4.81
C PHE A 93 5.27 -14.09 -4.47
N TYR A 94 4.23 -14.86 -4.78
CA TYR A 94 2.84 -14.49 -4.54
C TYR A 94 2.55 -14.28 -3.05
N VAL A 95 3.04 -15.18 -2.20
CA VAL A 95 2.82 -15.12 -0.74
C VAL A 95 3.41 -13.88 -0.12
N ILE A 96 4.59 -13.45 -0.60
CA ILE A 96 5.25 -12.23 -0.13
C ILE A 96 4.56 -10.98 -0.66
N THR A 97 4.23 -10.98 -1.95
CA THR A 97 3.86 -9.75 -2.66
C THR A 97 2.36 -9.52 -2.77
N SER A 98 1.54 -10.58 -2.60
CA SER A 98 0.13 -10.70 -2.99
C SER A 98 -0.15 -10.51 -4.49
N THR A 99 0.89 -10.59 -5.32
CA THR A 99 0.80 -10.36 -6.77
C THR A 99 1.28 -11.59 -7.53
N ASN A 100 0.61 -11.93 -8.63
CA ASN A 100 1.08 -12.98 -9.53
C ASN A 100 2.36 -12.54 -10.25
N VAL A 101 3.24 -13.50 -10.56
CA VAL A 101 4.38 -13.25 -11.46
C VAL A 101 3.88 -13.00 -12.89
N PHE A 102 4.65 -12.21 -13.65
CA PHE A 102 4.40 -11.95 -15.08
C PHE A 102 2.95 -11.53 -15.38
N GLU A 103 2.42 -10.60 -14.59
CA GLU A 103 1.07 -10.03 -14.77
C GLU A 103 -0.06 -11.08 -14.75
N GLY A 104 0.16 -12.21 -14.08
CA GLY A 104 -0.83 -13.29 -14.00
C GLY A 104 -0.85 -14.22 -15.22
N LYS A 105 0.07 -14.04 -16.18
CA LYS A 105 0.26 -14.96 -17.31
C LYS A 105 1.19 -16.13 -16.98
N GLY A 106 1.84 -16.11 -15.82
CA GLY A 106 2.77 -17.16 -15.41
C GLY A 106 3.88 -17.34 -16.44
N GLY A 107 4.23 -18.59 -16.76
CA GLY A 107 5.26 -18.92 -17.74
C GLY A 107 4.86 -18.72 -19.20
N GLU A 108 3.56 -18.50 -19.51
CA GLU A 108 3.05 -18.46 -20.89
C GLU A 108 3.75 -17.40 -21.76
N THR A 109 3.98 -16.22 -21.19
CA THR A 109 4.59 -15.08 -21.88
C THR A 109 6.07 -14.90 -21.55
N GLN A 110 6.67 -15.85 -20.81
CA GLN A 110 8.07 -15.77 -20.43
C GLN A 110 8.96 -16.22 -21.59
N THR A 111 10.05 -15.49 -21.81
CA THR A 111 11.11 -15.81 -22.78
C THR A 111 12.48 -15.76 -22.08
N GLU A 112 13.55 -16.15 -22.77
CA GLU A 112 14.92 -16.03 -22.25
C GLU A 112 15.32 -14.58 -21.91
N LEU A 113 14.69 -13.60 -22.58
CA LEU A 113 14.96 -12.17 -22.39
C LEU A 113 14.03 -11.53 -21.35
N THR A 114 13.00 -12.24 -20.89
CA THR A 114 12.05 -11.70 -19.93
C THR A 114 12.73 -11.50 -18.58
N GLU A 115 12.71 -10.26 -18.08
CA GLU A 115 13.27 -9.93 -16.78
C GLU A 115 12.50 -10.64 -15.66
N ILE A 116 13.22 -11.28 -14.74
CA ILE A 116 12.62 -11.98 -13.62
C ILE A 116 12.37 -10.98 -12.48
N PRO A 117 11.15 -10.94 -11.90
CA PRO A 117 10.82 -10.01 -10.83
C PRO A 117 11.79 -10.12 -9.64
N ARG A 118 12.33 -8.97 -9.21
CA ARG A 118 13.15 -8.87 -8.00
C ARG A 118 12.29 -8.46 -6.80
N ILE A 119 12.46 -9.13 -5.68
CA ILE A 119 11.83 -8.74 -4.42
C ILE A 119 12.75 -7.75 -3.70
N SER A 120 12.17 -6.60 -3.35
CA SER A 120 12.87 -5.55 -2.59
C SER A 120 13.35 -6.05 -1.23
N SER A 121 14.48 -5.52 -0.76
CA SER A 121 15.10 -5.82 0.54
C SER A 121 14.21 -5.48 1.75
N VAL A 122 13.10 -4.78 1.52
CA VAL A 122 12.04 -4.49 2.49
C VAL A 122 11.20 -5.73 2.80
N TYR A 123 10.97 -6.62 1.82
CA TYR A 123 10.07 -7.77 1.96
C TYR A 123 10.80 -9.11 2.09
N ALA A 124 12.00 -9.21 1.53
CA ALA A 124 12.79 -10.43 1.58
C ALA A 124 14.28 -10.11 1.66
N SER A 125 15.04 -10.95 2.37
CA SER A 125 16.48 -10.95 2.30
C SER A 125 16.96 -11.16 0.86
N SER A 126 18.22 -10.79 0.60
CA SER A 126 18.89 -11.10 -0.66
C SER A 126 18.87 -12.60 -0.95
N ASP A 127 18.98 -13.44 0.08
CA ASP A 127 19.00 -14.90 -0.06
C ASP A 127 17.67 -15.43 -0.59
N LEU A 128 16.56 -14.99 0.00
CA LEU A 128 15.22 -15.41 -0.43
C LEU A 128 14.88 -14.84 -1.81
N SER A 129 15.18 -13.56 -2.06
CA SER A 129 14.96 -12.89 -3.35
C SER A 129 15.74 -13.58 -4.48
N THR A 130 17.00 -13.96 -4.21
CA THR A 130 17.84 -14.68 -5.18
C THR A 130 17.32 -16.09 -5.44
N LEU A 131 16.89 -16.80 -4.39
CA LEU A 131 16.33 -18.14 -4.56
C LEU A 131 15.06 -18.10 -5.42
N ILE A 132 14.12 -17.20 -5.11
CA ILE A 132 12.88 -17.04 -5.87
C ILE A 132 13.17 -16.71 -7.33
N GLN A 133 14.12 -15.79 -7.60
CA GLN A 133 14.53 -15.48 -8.97
C GLN A 133 15.08 -16.69 -9.72
N ARG A 134 15.92 -17.51 -9.06
CA ARG A 134 16.47 -18.72 -9.69
C ARG A 134 15.40 -19.77 -9.94
N CYS A 135 14.41 -19.91 -9.05
CA CYS A 135 13.27 -20.79 -9.30
C CYS A 135 12.47 -20.33 -10.54
N LEU A 136 12.30 -19.03 -10.72
CA LEU A 136 11.56 -18.41 -11.83
C LEU A 136 12.37 -18.29 -13.14
N CYS A 137 13.56 -18.90 -13.24
CA CYS A 137 14.33 -18.89 -14.48
C CYS A 137 13.57 -19.58 -15.62
N PHE A 138 13.59 -18.95 -16.81
CA PHE A 138 12.99 -19.50 -18.02
C PHE A 138 13.53 -20.90 -18.33
N SER A 139 14.87 -21.03 -18.43
CA SER A 139 15.53 -22.31 -18.68
C SER A 139 15.45 -23.24 -17.45
N PRO A 140 14.84 -24.43 -17.58
CA PRO A 140 14.72 -25.42 -16.50
C PRO A 140 16.06 -25.80 -15.85
N GLN A 141 17.13 -25.86 -16.65
CA GLN A 141 18.46 -26.29 -16.21
C GLN A 141 19.17 -25.27 -15.32
N LYS A 142 18.72 -24.00 -15.33
CA LYS A 142 19.27 -22.93 -14.49
C LYS A 142 18.57 -22.83 -13.12
N ARG A 143 17.47 -23.56 -12.94
CA ARG A 143 16.71 -23.59 -11.68
C ARG A 143 17.50 -24.36 -10.60
N PRO A 144 17.35 -24.01 -9.31
CA PRO A 144 18.06 -24.68 -8.24
C PRO A 144 17.53 -26.10 -8.04
N THR A 145 18.37 -27.02 -7.58
CA THR A 145 17.93 -28.38 -7.23
C THR A 145 17.10 -28.37 -5.94
N ILE A 146 16.23 -29.38 -5.75
CA ILE A 146 15.47 -29.54 -4.50
C ILE A 146 16.41 -29.57 -3.29
N LYS A 147 17.51 -30.31 -3.39
CA LYS A 147 18.52 -30.40 -2.33
C LYS A 147 19.03 -29.02 -1.93
N GLU A 148 19.33 -28.16 -2.91
CA GLU A 148 19.77 -26.79 -2.66
C GLU A 148 18.68 -25.93 -2.01
N ILE A 149 17.44 -26.01 -2.51
CA ILE A 149 16.29 -25.28 -1.96
C ILE A 149 16.09 -25.62 -0.48
N ARG A 150 16.08 -26.92 -0.16
CA ARG A 150 15.90 -27.42 1.20
C ARG A 150 17.01 -26.95 2.13
N GLN A 151 18.26 -27.11 1.71
CA GLN A 151 19.42 -26.67 2.49
C GLN A 151 19.35 -25.17 2.81
N LYS A 152 18.99 -24.33 1.83
CA LYS A 152 18.81 -22.89 2.04
C LYS A 152 17.66 -22.59 3.00
N ALA A 153 16.52 -23.28 2.87
CA ALA A 153 15.36 -23.08 3.74
C ALA A 153 15.65 -23.50 5.19
N GLU A 154 16.26 -24.67 5.40
CA GLU A 154 16.68 -25.15 6.72
C GLU A 154 17.69 -24.19 7.37
N ALA A 155 18.71 -23.74 6.61
CA ALA A 155 19.68 -22.77 7.10
C ALA A 155 19.01 -21.44 7.49
N ALA A 156 18.05 -20.95 6.70
CA ALA A 156 17.34 -19.71 6.99
C ALA A 156 16.42 -19.83 8.22
N LEU A 157 15.75 -20.96 8.41
CA LEU A 157 14.87 -21.21 9.56
C LEU A 157 15.62 -21.41 10.87
N ASN A 158 16.82 -22.01 10.80
CA ASN A 158 17.72 -22.23 11.93
C ASN A 158 18.54 -20.99 12.29
N LYS A 159 18.65 -20.01 11.38
CA LYS A 159 19.33 -18.75 11.66
C LYS A 159 18.53 -17.95 12.68
N TYR A 160 19.09 -17.78 13.88
CA TYR A 160 18.55 -16.85 14.88
C TYR A 160 18.56 -15.44 14.28
N VAL A 161 17.38 -14.84 14.11
CA VAL A 161 17.24 -13.48 13.61
C VAL A 161 17.43 -12.54 14.80
N GLU A 162 18.67 -12.14 15.09
CA GLU A 162 18.84 -10.89 15.82
C GLU A 162 18.18 -9.78 14.99
N PRO A 163 17.30 -8.94 15.58
CA PRO A 163 16.72 -7.82 14.85
C PRO A 163 17.87 -7.01 14.25
N ARG A 164 17.83 -6.80 12.93
CA ARG A 164 18.90 -6.07 12.22
C ARG A 164 19.23 -4.80 13.00
N LYS A 165 20.46 -4.68 13.51
CA LYS A 165 20.94 -3.44 14.12
C LYS A 165 20.69 -2.33 13.11
N ARG A 166 19.84 -1.37 13.48
CA ARG A 166 19.63 -0.17 12.65
C ARG A 166 21.02 0.43 12.41
N LEU A 167 21.32 0.74 11.15
CA LEU A 167 22.51 1.53 10.83
C LEU A 167 22.33 2.91 11.48
N VAL A 168 22.88 3.03 12.68
CA VAL A 168 23.00 4.29 13.40
C VAL A 168 24.45 4.75 13.31
N SER A 169 24.66 6.05 13.16
CA SER A 169 25.97 6.66 13.34
C SER A 169 26.55 6.29 14.71
N HIS A 170 27.85 6.53 14.92
CA HIS A 170 28.50 6.45 16.23
C HIS A 170 27.84 7.33 17.32
N THR A 171 26.93 8.23 16.92
CA THR A 171 26.10 9.09 17.78
C THR A 171 24.63 8.64 17.90
N GLY A 172 24.26 7.45 17.39
CA GLY A 172 22.90 6.91 17.51
C GLY A 172 21.87 7.45 16.51
N LYS A 173 22.28 8.25 15.51
CA LYS A 173 21.36 8.83 14.51
C LYS A 173 21.24 7.91 13.30
N SER A 174 20.01 7.66 12.83
CA SER A 174 19.75 6.89 11.60
C SER A 174 20.39 7.54 10.37
N TYR A 175 21.08 6.77 9.52
CA TYR A 175 21.71 7.28 8.28
C TYR A 175 20.72 7.93 7.30
N ALA A 176 19.42 7.67 7.42
CA ALA A 176 18.40 8.41 6.66
C ALA A 176 18.45 9.93 6.91
N ALA A 177 18.92 10.37 8.09
CA ALA A 177 19.14 11.78 8.41
C ALA A 177 20.50 12.33 7.91
N SER A 178 21.38 11.46 7.40
CA SER A 178 22.75 11.82 6.97
C SER A 178 22.91 11.90 5.45
N LEU A 179 21.83 11.75 4.66
CA LEU A 179 21.92 11.85 3.20
C LEU A 179 22.32 13.25 2.74
N VAL A 180 22.08 14.30 3.53
CA VAL A 180 22.50 15.68 3.21
C VAL A 180 24.03 15.85 3.26
N LYS A 181 24.75 15.05 4.06
CA LYS A 181 26.22 15.13 4.18
C LYS A 181 26.98 14.25 3.17
N PHE A 182 26.28 13.47 2.36
CA PHE A 182 26.88 12.53 1.42
C PHE A 182 27.04 13.09 -0.01
N TRP A 183 26.56 14.32 -0.26
CA TRP A 183 26.67 14.92 -1.60
C TRP A 183 27.95 15.74 -1.69
N PRO A 184 28.85 15.43 -2.64
CA PRO A 184 30.00 16.27 -2.95
C PRO A 184 29.51 17.67 -3.37
N GLU A 185 30.22 18.73 -2.98
CA GLU A 185 29.85 20.13 -3.27
C GLU A 185 29.71 20.38 -4.80
N GLU A 186 30.37 19.56 -5.61
CA GLU A 186 30.39 19.57 -7.06
C GLU A 186 29.08 19.06 -7.70
N MET A 187 28.21 18.39 -6.92
CA MET A 187 26.90 17.92 -7.40
C MET A 187 25.77 18.93 -7.18
N ILE A 188 25.99 19.96 -6.35
CA ILE A 188 25.02 21.03 -6.11
C ILE A 188 24.72 21.83 -7.39
N PRO A 189 25.72 22.21 -8.22
CA PRO A 189 25.47 22.86 -9.51
C PRO A 189 24.69 21.98 -10.48
N LEU A 190 24.98 20.67 -10.52
CA LEU A 190 24.28 19.71 -11.38
C LEU A 190 22.82 19.54 -10.97
N LEU A 191 22.55 19.44 -9.66
CA LEU A 191 21.18 19.42 -9.13
C LEU A 191 20.42 20.70 -9.44
N LEU A 192 21.06 21.87 -9.31
CA LEU A 192 20.48 23.16 -9.69
C LEU A 192 20.18 23.24 -11.18
N ILE A 193 21.09 22.77 -12.03
CA ILE A 193 20.88 22.69 -13.48
C ILE A 193 19.73 21.73 -13.80
N CYS A 194 19.67 20.55 -13.17
CA CYS A 194 18.56 19.62 -13.33
C CYS A 194 17.22 20.21 -12.84
N LEU A 195 17.21 20.92 -11.71
CA LEU A 195 16.03 21.60 -11.17
C LEU A 195 15.57 22.74 -12.09
N LEU A 196 16.50 23.51 -12.65
CA LEU A 196 16.21 24.57 -13.61
C LEU A 196 15.70 24.00 -14.94
N LEU A 197 16.30 22.92 -15.45
CA LEU A 197 15.85 22.24 -16.67
C LEU A 197 14.47 21.58 -16.50
N LEU A 198 14.14 21.09 -15.29
CA LEU A 198 12.84 20.53 -14.96
C LEU A 198 11.76 21.60 -14.71
N SER A 199 12.14 22.83 -14.33
CA SER A 199 11.21 23.95 -14.15
C SER A 199 10.62 24.49 -15.46
N SER A 200 11.27 24.20 -16.59
CA SER A 200 10.77 24.51 -17.95
C SER A 200 9.50 23.73 -18.33
N ILE A 201 9.15 22.68 -17.58
CA ILE A 201 7.90 21.93 -17.76
C ILE A 201 6.87 22.50 -16.79
N SER A 202 6.55 23.78 -16.98
CA SER A 202 5.41 24.40 -16.31
C SER A 202 4.13 23.90 -16.97
N LEU A 203 3.59 22.77 -16.49
CA LEU A 203 2.18 22.45 -16.67
C LEU A 203 1.38 23.64 -16.12
N PRO A 204 0.33 24.13 -16.82
CA PRO A 204 -0.50 25.20 -16.29
C PRO A 204 -1.11 24.73 -14.98
N ALA A 205 -0.66 25.32 -13.87
CA ALA A 205 -1.34 25.22 -12.60
C ALA A 205 -2.73 25.82 -12.81
N GLN A 206 -3.78 24.99 -12.78
CA GLN A 206 -5.13 25.48 -12.62
C GLN A 206 -5.17 26.17 -11.25
N SER A 207 -5.04 27.49 -11.26
CA SER A 207 -5.23 28.29 -10.07
C SER A 207 -6.72 28.30 -9.75
N LEU A 208 -7.06 27.97 -8.51
CA LEU A 208 -8.33 28.38 -7.91
C LEU A 208 -8.31 29.92 -7.88
N GLN A 209 -8.82 30.55 -8.95
CA GLN A 209 -8.98 31.99 -9.01
C GLN A 209 -10.02 32.41 -7.95
N GLY A 210 -9.62 33.24 -6.98
CA GLY A 210 -10.55 33.88 -6.03
C GLY A 210 -10.43 33.44 -4.57
N VAL A 211 -9.54 32.52 -4.22
CA VAL A 211 -9.41 32.06 -2.82
C VAL A 211 -8.45 32.97 -2.04
N ASP A 212 -8.96 33.61 -0.99
CA ASP A 212 -8.19 34.43 -0.06
C ASP A 212 -7.08 33.59 0.60
N LYS A 213 -5.83 33.90 0.27
CA LYS A 213 -4.62 33.21 0.75
C LYS A 213 -4.42 33.33 2.26
N THR A 214 -5.10 34.27 2.92
CA THR A 214 -5.08 34.36 4.39
C THR A 214 -5.92 33.26 5.04
N VAL A 215 -6.82 32.62 4.28
CA VAL A 215 -7.78 31.62 4.77
C VAL A 215 -7.30 30.19 4.48
N ILE A 216 -6.81 29.91 3.27
CA ILE A 216 -6.40 28.57 2.81
C ILE A 216 -4.94 28.59 2.28
N PRO A 217 -4.01 27.83 2.88
CA PRO A 217 -2.63 27.70 2.38
C PRO A 217 -2.57 27.10 0.96
N ASN A 218 -1.57 27.50 0.17
CA ASN A 218 -1.39 27.00 -1.21
C ASN A 218 -1.25 25.47 -1.26
N GLU A 219 -0.60 24.88 -0.27
CA GLU A 219 -0.47 23.43 -0.12
C GLU A 219 -1.85 22.79 0.02
N MET A 220 -2.71 23.30 0.91
CA MET A 220 -4.07 22.79 1.07
C MET A 220 -4.87 22.90 -0.24
N ALA A 221 -4.77 24.04 -0.94
CA ALA A 221 -5.44 24.23 -2.22
C ALA A 221 -4.95 23.19 -3.27
N SER A 222 -3.65 22.91 -3.31
CA SER A 222 -3.07 21.87 -4.18
C SER A 222 -3.61 20.48 -3.85
N LEU A 223 -3.74 20.15 -2.56
CA LEU A 223 -4.30 18.86 -2.12
C LEU A 223 -5.79 18.72 -2.49
N VAL A 224 -6.57 19.79 -2.32
CA VAL A 224 -7.98 19.84 -2.74
C VAL A 224 -8.10 19.63 -4.26
N LEU A 225 -7.27 20.30 -5.06
CA LEU A 225 -7.25 20.12 -6.51
C LEU A 225 -6.91 18.69 -6.92
N ARG A 226 -5.97 18.03 -6.24
CA ARG A 226 -5.70 16.60 -6.47
C ARG A 226 -6.94 15.73 -6.20
N CYS A 227 -7.69 16.00 -5.13
CA CYS A 227 -8.95 15.30 -4.87
C CYS A 227 -10.00 15.57 -5.94
N ILE A 228 -10.10 16.81 -6.43
CA ILE A 228 -11.01 17.16 -7.53
C ILE A 228 -10.62 16.42 -8.82
N ASP A 229 -9.32 16.35 -9.14
CA ASP A 229 -8.81 15.63 -10.30
C ASP A 229 -9.14 14.13 -10.25
N LEU A 230 -9.15 13.52 -9.05
CA LEU A 230 -9.51 12.10 -8.85
C LEU A 230 -10.97 11.77 -9.22
N ARG A 231 -11.84 12.76 -9.41
CA ARG A 231 -13.19 12.53 -9.94
C ARG A 231 -13.15 12.03 -11.39
N SER A 232 -12.04 12.26 -12.11
CA SER A 232 -11.84 11.78 -13.47
C SER A 232 -10.89 10.59 -13.50
N SER A 233 -11.34 9.46 -14.06
CA SER A 233 -10.52 8.26 -14.25
C SER A 233 -9.28 8.51 -15.10
N GLN A 234 -9.33 9.47 -16.03
CA GLN A 234 -8.18 9.86 -16.87
C GLN A 234 -7.05 10.50 -16.05
N ASN A 235 -7.41 11.22 -14.98
CA ASN A 235 -6.45 11.91 -14.12
C ASN A 235 -5.96 11.03 -12.96
N ALA A 236 -6.67 9.94 -12.64
CA ALA A 236 -6.37 9.08 -11.51
C ALA A 236 -4.91 8.58 -11.49
N GLY A 237 -4.39 8.11 -12.64
CA GLY A 237 -3.00 7.65 -12.74
C GLY A 237 -1.95 8.78 -12.61
N LYS A 238 -2.31 10.03 -12.96
CA LYS A 238 -1.44 11.20 -12.74
C LYS A 238 -1.41 11.56 -11.25
N VAL A 239 -2.59 11.63 -10.61
CA VAL A 239 -2.70 11.98 -9.19
C VAL A 239 -2.06 10.90 -8.32
N SER A 240 -2.31 9.61 -8.60
CA SER A 240 -1.67 8.49 -7.88
C SER A 240 -0.16 8.62 -7.89
N ARG A 241 0.46 8.86 -9.06
CA ARG A 241 1.92 9.07 -9.15
C ARG A 241 2.43 10.29 -8.40
N ALA A 242 1.64 11.37 -8.37
CA ALA A 242 2.00 12.58 -7.63
C ALA A 242 1.94 12.34 -6.11
N MET A 243 0.85 11.71 -5.64
CA MET A 243 0.68 11.28 -4.26
C MET A 243 1.75 10.26 -3.87
N ASP A 244 2.13 9.35 -4.78
CA ASP A 244 3.17 8.35 -4.56
C ASP A 244 4.55 8.96 -4.28
N ARG A 245 4.88 10.08 -4.92
CA ARG A 245 6.16 10.78 -4.74
C ARG A 245 6.16 11.72 -3.55
N ASP A 246 4.99 12.01 -3.02
CA ASP A 246 4.80 13.01 -1.97
C ASP A 246 5.05 12.39 -0.59
N MET A 247 6.17 12.76 0.01
CA MET A 247 6.63 12.21 1.28
C MET A 247 5.98 12.89 2.50
N ASN A 248 5.17 13.93 2.30
CA ASN A 248 4.62 14.75 3.38
C ASN A 248 3.25 14.27 3.87
N TRP A 249 2.75 13.13 3.37
CA TRP A 249 1.39 12.67 3.68
C TRP A 249 1.29 11.23 4.16
N THR A 250 0.18 10.96 4.86
CA THR A 250 -0.15 9.66 5.44
C THR A 250 -1.67 9.45 5.48
N MET A 251 -2.13 8.22 5.73
CA MET A 251 -3.56 7.99 6.01
C MET A 251 -3.91 8.52 7.41
N MET A 252 -5.15 9.00 7.58
CA MET A 252 -5.66 9.39 8.89
C MET A 252 -5.80 8.15 9.79
N ASP A 253 -5.55 8.33 11.09
CA ASP A 253 -5.76 7.29 12.12
C ASP A 253 -7.26 7.02 12.26
N GLU A 254 -7.70 5.78 12.05
CA GLU A 254 -9.09 5.37 12.27
C GLU A 254 -9.35 5.23 13.79
N LEU A 255 -9.64 6.35 14.45
CA LEU A 255 -10.23 6.33 15.80
C LEU A 255 -11.67 5.81 15.73
N PRO A 256 -12.35 5.49 16.86
CA PRO A 256 -13.66 4.86 16.85
C PRO A 256 -14.65 5.62 15.96
N VAL A 257 -15.12 4.95 14.92
CA VAL A 257 -16.09 5.49 13.97
C VAL A 257 -17.46 4.96 14.32
N ASP A 258 -18.45 5.85 14.39
CA ASP A 258 -19.85 5.43 14.32
C ASP A 258 -20.19 5.05 12.87
N LYS A 259 -19.99 3.77 12.54
CA LYS A 259 -20.17 3.22 11.19
C LYS A 259 -21.63 3.08 10.76
N ALA A 260 -22.60 3.41 11.61
CA ALA A 260 -24.02 3.22 11.28
C ALA A 260 -24.45 4.04 10.03
N GLY A 261 -23.82 5.20 9.81
CA GLY A 261 -24.03 6.04 8.64
C GLY A 261 -23.13 5.76 7.45
N GLU A 262 -22.11 4.90 7.59
CA GLU A 262 -21.18 4.58 6.50
C GLU A 262 -21.82 3.66 5.45
N CYS A 263 -21.36 3.78 4.21
CA CYS A 263 -21.71 2.82 3.16
C CYS A 263 -21.04 1.47 3.43
N THR A 264 -21.74 0.40 3.08
CA THR A 264 -21.25 -0.98 3.14
C THR A 264 -21.00 -1.51 1.74
N THR A 265 -20.47 -2.73 1.61
CA THR A 265 -20.25 -3.38 0.30
C THR A 265 -21.52 -3.57 -0.54
N LYS A 266 -22.71 -3.41 0.05
CA LYS A 266 -24.01 -3.49 -0.63
C LYS A 266 -24.48 -2.14 -1.17
N ASP A 267 -23.86 -1.05 -0.74
CA ASP A 267 -24.27 0.31 -1.07
C ASP A 267 -23.45 0.79 -2.27
N ALA A 268 -24.10 1.08 -3.39
CA ALA A 268 -23.43 1.67 -4.55
C ALA A 268 -22.98 3.10 -4.22
N VAL A 269 -21.70 3.39 -4.44
CA VAL A 269 -21.09 4.72 -4.21
C VAL A 269 -19.85 4.87 -5.08
N ASP A 270 -19.73 6.00 -5.77
CA ASP A 270 -18.52 6.36 -6.50
C ASP A 270 -17.43 6.81 -5.52
N MET A 271 -16.18 6.42 -5.78
CA MET A 271 -15.04 6.63 -4.88
C MET A 271 -13.89 7.33 -5.62
N PHE A 272 -13.08 8.08 -4.88
CA PHE A 272 -11.84 8.68 -5.40
C PHE A 272 -10.71 7.64 -5.50
N GLY A 273 -10.78 6.55 -4.73
CA GLY A 273 -9.72 5.54 -4.64
C GLY A 273 -8.54 5.96 -3.76
N LEU A 274 -8.73 6.98 -2.91
CA LEU A 274 -7.69 7.49 -2.00
C LEU A 274 -7.22 6.44 -0.99
N ASN A 275 -8.14 5.59 -0.52
CA ASN A 275 -7.82 4.52 0.41
C ASN A 275 -6.86 3.50 -0.24
N ASP A 276 -7.09 3.13 -1.50
CA ASP A 276 -6.23 2.21 -2.26
C ASP A 276 -4.84 2.80 -2.50
N MET A 277 -4.76 4.10 -2.82
CA MET A 277 -3.48 4.82 -2.94
C MET A 277 -2.72 4.88 -1.61
N GLY A 278 -3.43 5.13 -0.50
CA GLY A 278 -2.86 5.16 0.84
C GLY A 278 -2.17 3.85 1.25
N PHE A 279 -2.75 2.71 0.85
CA PHE A 279 -2.12 1.40 1.08
C PHE A 279 -0.76 1.27 0.38
N GLY A 280 -0.62 1.72 -0.87
CA GLY A 280 0.63 1.63 -1.62
C GLY A 280 1.79 2.48 -1.05
N ILE A 281 1.47 3.65 -0.51
CA ILE A 281 2.45 4.60 0.04
C ILE A 281 2.90 4.20 1.44
N LEU A 282 1.98 3.76 2.29
CA LEU A 282 2.31 3.35 3.65
C LEU A 282 3.11 2.03 3.69
N LYS A 283 2.94 1.16 2.69
CA LYS A 283 3.77 -0.04 2.47
C LYS A 283 5.24 0.32 2.22
N ARG A 284 5.51 1.46 1.57
CA ARG A 284 6.88 1.98 1.33
C ARG A 284 7.54 2.61 2.56
N HIS A 285 6.76 3.12 3.50
CA HIS A 285 7.28 3.77 4.72
C HIS A 285 7.37 2.84 5.95
N GLY A 286 7.11 1.54 5.81
CA GLY A 286 7.39 0.53 6.83
C GLY A 286 6.54 0.63 8.10
N GLY A 287 5.33 1.21 8.02
CA GLY A 287 4.48 1.50 9.18
C GLY A 287 3.03 1.07 8.93
N VAL A 288 2.80 -0.24 8.77
CA VAL A 288 1.49 -0.76 8.39
C VAL A 288 0.69 -1.12 9.63
N THR A 289 -0.08 -0.14 10.11
CA THR A 289 -1.15 -0.30 11.09
C THR A 289 -0.76 -0.73 12.51
N ASN A 290 -1.54 -0.34 13.52
CA ASN A 290 -1.45 -0.95 14.85
C ASN A 290 -2.14 -2.33 14.83
N SER A 291 -2.05 -3.08 15.93
CA SER A 291 -2.58 -4.46 16.06
C SER A 291 -4.09 -4.61 15.80
N GLY A 292 -4.82 -3.51 15.55
CA GLY A 292 -6.23 -3.49 15.16
C GLY A 292 -6.48 -3.04 13.71
N GLY A 293 -5.48 -3.01 12.83
CA GLY A 293 -5.64 -2.61 11.42
C GLY A 293 -5.77 -1.10 11.19
N ARG A 294 -5.51 -0.26 12.20
CA ARG A 294 -5.63 1.20 12.10
C ARG A 294 -4.31 1.83 11.68
N PHE A 295 -4.34 2.75 10.73
CA PHE A 295 -3.14 3.47 10.27
C PHE A 295 -2.48 4.26 11.40
N ARG A 296 -1.15 4.13 11.54
CA ARG A 296 -0.45 4.50 12.78
C ARG A 296 -0.27 5.99 13.03
N ASP A 297 -0.38 6.88 12.04
CA ASP A 297 0.51 8.05 12.12
C ASP A 297 0.05 9.38 11.52
N GLY A 298 -1.25 9.71 11.56
CA GLY A 298 -1.66 11.10 11.40
C GLY A 298 -0.94 12.07 12.37
N ARG A 299 -0.50 11.59 13.55
CA ARG A 299 0.21 12.41 14.54
C ARG A 299 1.73 12.51 14.31
N ASP A 300 2.28 11.77 13.36
CA ASP A 300 3.73 11.71 13.13
C ASP A 300 4.28 13.10 12.77
N PRO A 301 5.41 13.52 13.38
CA PRO A 301 6.10 14.74 12.98
C PRO A 301 6.50 14.84 11.51
N ARG A 302 6.74 13.72 10.83
CA ARG A 302 7.22 13.65 9.46
C ARG A 302 6.15 14.05 8.43
N TYR A 303 4.87 13.91 8.77
CA TYR A 303 3.78 14.21 7.85
C TYR A 303 3.15 15.57 8.14
N LYS A 304 2.97 16.37 7.09
CA LYS A 304 2.31 17.67 7.13
C LYS A 304 0.79 17.54 6.98
N TYR A 305 0.32 16.49 6.32
CA TYR A 305 -1.11 16.26 6.10
C TYR A 305 -1.48 14.79 6.12
N SER A 306 -2.76 14.50 6.31
CA SER A 306 -3.29 13.15 6.15
C SER A 306 -4.62 13.13 5.41
N PHE A 307 -4.88 11.99 4.76
CA PHE A 307 -6.10 11.73 4.01
C PHE A 307 -6.90 10.58 4.58
N ILE A 308 -8.22 10.63 4.43
CA ILE A 308 -9.10 9.48 4.52
C ILE A 308 -10.27 9.70 3.57
N GLU A 309 -10.68 8.65 2.87
CA GLU A 309 -11.93 8.67 2.11
C GLU A 309 -13.04 8.03 2.93
N ILE A 310 -14.13 8.77 3.06
CA ILE A 310 -15.30 8.45 3.88
C ILE A 310 -16.50 8.30 2.96
N THR A 311 -17.24 7.22 3.09
CA THR A 311 -18.48 6.99 2.32
C THR A 311 -19.69 7.11 3.24
N VAL A 312 -20.64 8.00 2.92
CA VAL A 312 -21.80 8.32 3.78
C VAL A 312 -23.09 8.01 3.04
N LYS A 313 -23.95 7.22 3.68
CA LYS A 313 -25.29 6.89 3.15
C LYS A 313 -26.13 8.15 2.96
N GLN A 314 -27.07 8.09 2.02
CA GLN A 314 -28.05 9.14 1.82
C GLN A 314 -28.78 9.49 3.13
N SER A 315 -28.86 10.78 3.45
CA SER A 315 -29.57 11.31 4.63
C SER A 315 -29.07 10.75 5.95
N LYS A 316 -27.81 10.31 6.01
CA LYS A 316 -27.15 9.85 7.23
C LYS A 316 -25.98 10.76 7.58
N SER A 317 -25.52 10.61 8.81
CA SER A 317 -24.33 11.26 9.33
C SER A 317 -23.39 10.22 9.89
N VAL A 318 -22.10 10.54 9.83
CA VAL A 318 -21.01 9.75 10.38
C VAL A 318 -20.21 10.62 11.34
N ARG A 319 -19.62 9.98 12.36
CA ARG A 319 -18.81 10.67 13.36
C ARG A 319 -17.45 10.01 13.45
N TYR A 320 -16.41 10.83 13.30
CA TYR A 320 -15.01 10.42 13.43
C TYR A 320 -14.40 11.14 14.60
N SER A 321 -13.77 10.36 15.48
CA SER A 321 -12.82 10.92 16.41
C SER A 321 -11.53 11.26 15.64
N ILE A 322 -10.96 12.45 15.87
CA ILE A 322 -9.72 12.89 15.23
C ILE A 322 -8.78 13.39 16.30
N SER A 323 -7.54 12.90 16.31
CA SER A 323 -6.51 13.40 17.23
C SER A 323 -6.06 14.81 16.87
N GLY A 324 -5.82 15.59 17.91
CA GLY A 324 -5.09 16.84 17.86
C GLY A 324 -3.67 16.64 17.32
N ARG A 325 -3.23 17.61 16.52
CA ARG A 325 -1.83 17.77 16.16
C ARG A 325 -1.39 19.15 16.62
N GLU A 326 -0.20 19.17 17.20
CA GLU A 326 0.43 20.40 17.67
C GLU A 326 0.60 21.40 16.53
N GLY A 327 0.24 22.66 16.78
CA GLY A 327 0.20 23.72 15.77
C GLY A 327 -1.22 24.02 15.27
N GLU A 328 -1.29 24.68 14.11
CA GLU A 328 -2.56 24.99 13.47
C GLU A 328 -3.05 23.78 12.67
N GLN A 329 -4.31 23.36 12.89
CA GLN A 329 -4.93 22.30 12.10
C GLN A 329 -6.05 22.85 11.21
N LEU A 330 -5.94 22.55 9.93
CA LEU A 330 -6.91 22.91 8.90
C LEU A 330 -7.48 21.64 8.27
N PHE A 331 -8.80 21.55 8.26
CA PHE A 331 -9.53 20.48 7.61
C PHE A 331 -10.12 20.96 6.30
N ALA A 332 -10.10 20.11 5.28
CA ALA A 332 -10.88 20.27 4.06
C ALA A 332 -11.67 18.98 3.80
N VAL A 333 -12.94 19.11 3.46
CA VAL A 333 -13.83 18.01 3.08
C VAL A 333 -14.28 18.24 1.65
N VAL A 334 -13.80 17.38 0.75
CA VAL A 334 -14.07 17.45 -0.68
C VAL A 334 -15.07 16.36 -1.05
N PRO A 335 -16.30 16.68 -1.49
CA PRO A 335 -17.24 15.68 -1.97
C PRO A 335 -16.83 15.11 -3.32
N TYR A 336 -17.17 13.86 -3.62
CA TYR A 336 -16.93 13.26 -4.93
C TYR A 336 -17.74 13.98 -6.01
N ASP A 337 -19.02 14.26 -5.74
CA ASP A 337 -19.85 15.08 -6.61
C ASP A 337 -19.68 16.57 -6.26
N LYS A 338 -19.36 17.39 -7.27
CA LYS A 338 -19.19 18.85 -7.09
C LYS A 338 -20.46 19.55 -6.59
N ASN A 339 -21.63 18.96 -6.83
CA ASN A 339 -22.93 19.52 -6.46
C ASN A 339 -23.49 18.91 -5.16
N ALA A 340 -22.65 18.19 -4.40
CA ALA A 340 -23.09 17.55 -3.17
C ALA A 340 -23.63 18.56 -2.15
N LYS A 341 -24.70 18.17 -1.45
CA LYS A 341 -25.26 18.93 -0.33
C LYS A 341 -24.86 18.20 0.95
N PHE A 342 -24.06 18.84 1.79
CA PHE A 342 -23.52 18.22 3.00
C PHE A 342 -23.21 19.27 4.07
N GLU A 343 -23.11 18.82 5.32
CA GLU A 343 -22.70 19.65 6.45
C GLU A 343 -21.51 18.98 7.16
N VAL A 344 -20.52 19.80 7.55
CA VAL A 344 -19.37 19.36 8.34
C VAL A 344 -19.27 20.20 9.59
N MET A 345 -19.10 19.53 10.72
CA MET A 345 -18.89 20.17 12.01
C MET A 345 -17.78 19.47 12.77
N ILE A 346 -16.97 20.21 13.52
CA ILE A 346 -16.01 19.66 14.47
C ILE A 346 -16.41 20.10 15.88
N ARG A 347 -16.58 19.13 16.78
CA ARG A 347 -16.80 19.35 18.21
C ARG A 347 -15.47 19.24 18.97
N LYS A 348 -15.10 20.31 19.69
CA LYS A 348 -13.98 20.35 20.66
C LYS A 348 -14.50 20.87 21.99
N ASP A 349 -14.25 20.16 23.09
CA ASP A 349 -14.60 20.58 24.46
C ASP A 349 -16.08 21.04 24.59
N GLY A 350 -16.98 20.32 23.91
CA GLY A 350 -18.42 20.63 23.89
C GLY A 350 -18.85 21.78 22.96
N LYS A 351 -17.92 22.46 22.30
CA LYS A 351 -18.20 23.54 21.33
C LYS A 351 -18.17 23.02 19.90
N ASP A 352 -19.20 23.36 19.13
CA ASP A 352 -19.33 23.01 17.72
C ASP A 352 -18.78 24.13 16.83
N ILE A 353 -17.88 23.76 15.93
CA ILE A 353 -17.30 24.65 14.91
C ILE A 353 -17.79 24.15 13.56
N LYS A 354 -18.62 24.93 12.89
CA LYS A 354 -19.14 24.61 11.55
C LYS A 354 -18.11 24.94 10.47
N GLY A 355 -18.05 24.12 9.43
CA GLY A 355 -17.21 24.38 8.27
C GLY A 355 -17.77 25.45 7.35
N SER A 356 -16.90 26.31 6.82
CA SER A 356 -17.24 27.25 5.76
C SER A 356 -17.10 26.57 4.41
N VAL A 357 -18.14 26.64 3.57
CA VAL A 357 -18.13 26.05 2.23
C VAL A 357 -17.67 27.08 1.21
N ILE A 358 -16.62 26.75 0.45
CA ILE A 358 -16.06 27.54 -0.64
C ILE A 358 -15.91 26.60 -1.84
N ASP A 359 -16.52 26.94 -2.98
CA ASP A 359 -16.49 26.14 -4.22
C ASP A 359 -16.87 24.67 -4.02
N GLY A 360 -17.86 24.40 -3.15
CA GLY A 360 -18.33 23.04 -2.85
C GLY A 360 -17.41 22.23 -1.94
N VAL A 361 -16.35 22.83 -1.39
CA VAL A 361 -15.44 22.22 -0.42
C VAL A 361 -15.66 22.86 0.95
N SER A 362 -15.80 22.06 2.00
CA SER A 362 -15.96 22.57 3.37
C SER A 362 -14.62 22.67 4.07
N TYR A 363 -14.32 23.81 4.68
CA TYR A 363 -13.08 24.07 5.40
C TYR A 363 -13.35 24.36 6.88
N ILE A 364 -12.55 23.78 7.78
CA ILE A 364 -12.59 24.08 9.22
C ILE A 364 -11.18 24.35 9.71
N ARG A 365 -10.96 25.50 10.33
CA ARG A 365 -9.65 25.92 10.84
C ARG A 365 -9.65 26.00 12.36
N LEU A 366 -8.74 25.27 13.00
CA LEU A 366 -8.55 25.25 14.44
C LEU A 366 -7.26 26.03 14.77
N ARG A 367 -7.43 27.29 15.20
CA ARG A 367 -6.33 28.28 15.12
C ARG A 367 -5.28 28.24 16.24
N GLN A 368 -5.53 27.76 17.47
CA GLN A 368 -4.51 27.79 18.54
C GLN A 368 -4.68 26.72 19.62
N GLY A 369 -3.55 26.30 20.22
CA GLY A 369 -3.50 25.55 21.48
C GLY A 369 -3.86 24.06 21.39
N ILE A 370 -3.77 23.46 20.20
CA ILE A 370 -4.05 22.04 20.04
C ILE A 370 -2.89 21.21 20.58
N LYS A 371 -3.19 20.34 21.54
CA LYS A 371 -2.21 19.37 22.05
C LYS A 371 -2.37 18.03 21.32
N LYS A 372 -1.31 17.22 21.30
CA LYS A 372 -1.37 15.84 20.76
C LYS A 372 -2.36 14.93 21.52
N SER A 373 -2.70 15.30 22.74
CA SER A 373 -3.71 14.63 23.59
C SER A 373 -5.15 15.05 23.26
N ASP A 374 -5.34 16.17 22.57
CA ASP A 374 -6.68 16.64 22.24
C ASP A 374 -7.35 15.63 21.30
N THR A 375 -8.67 15.51 21.43
CA THR A 375 -9.49 14.70 20.55
C THR A 375 -10.72 15.49 20.15
N PHE A 376 -11.02 15.49 18.86
CA PHE A 376 -12.18 16.17 18.30
C PHE A 376 -13.15 15.16 17.73
N THR A 377 -14.42 15.51 17.68
CA THR A 377 -15.42 14.72 16.93
C THR A 377 -15.81 15.47 15.67
N LEU A 378 -15.38 14.98 14.51
CA LEU A 378 -15.87 15.43 13.22
C LEU A 378 -17.18 14.74 12.91
N THR A 379 -18.21 15.52 12.62
CA THR A 379 -19.51 15.05 12.13
C THR A 379 -19.66 15.47 10.68
N LEU A 380 -19.95 14.51 9.81
CA LEU A 380 -20.23 14.72 8.40
C LEU A 380 -21.64 14.21 8.09
N SER A 381 -22.50 15.08 7.59
CA SER A 381 -23.89 14.78 7.25
C SER A 381 -24.11 14.88 5.75
N ASN A 382 -24.65 13.83 5.12
CA ASN A 382 -24.92 13.79 3.69
C ASN A 382 -26.40 14.10 3.40
N HIS A 383 -26.65 15.19 2.68
CA HIS A 383 -27.97 15.66 2.25
C HIS A 383 -28.12 15.67 0.71
N THR A 384 -27.24 14.99 -0.02
CA THR A 384 -27.18 15.03 -1.49
C THR A 384 -28.33 14.27 -2.16
N GLY A 385 -29.03 13.40 -1.41
CA GLY A 385 -30.07 12.54 -1.98
C GLY A 385 -29.56 11.25 -2.62
N LYS A 386 -28.27 10.93 -2.46
CA LYS A 386 -27.64 9.65 -2.82
C LYS A 386 -26.47 9.35 -1.88
N ASN A 387 -25.99 8.10 -1.87
CA ASN A 387 -24.74 7.74 -1.20
C ASN A 387 -23.57 8.54 -1.80
N MET A 388 -22.61 8.94 -0.98
CA MET A 388 -21.56 9.86 -1.41
C MET A 388 -20.23 9.55 -0.74
N ALA A 389 -19.14 9.59 -1.52
CA ALA A 389 -17.79 9.63 -0.98
C ALA A 389 -17.32 11.06 -0.73
N PHE A 390 -16.55 11.24 0.33
CA PHE A 390 -15.93 12.50 0.72
C PHE A 390 -14.47 12.23 1.06
N ALA A 391 -13.56 13.03 0.48
CA ALA A 391 -12.16 13.05 0.88
C ALA A 391 -11.99 14.03 2.03
N LEU A 392 -11.55 13.54 3.18
CA LEU A 392 -11.17 14.36 4.33
C LEU A 392 -9.66 14.55 4.35
N ILE A 393 -9.25 15.81 4.34
CA ILE A 393 -7.85 16.25 4.41
C ILE A 393 -7.65 16.93 5.76
N ASN A 394 -6.67 16.50 6.54
CA ASN A 394 -6.22 17.17 7.75
C ASN A 394 -4.79 17.67 7.53
N TYR A 395 -4.68 18.97 7.30
CA TYR A 395 -3.43 19.69 7.10
C TYR A 395 -2.97 20.32 8.41
N ASN A 396 -1.67 20.27 8.66
CA ASN A 396 -1.04 20.96 9.77
C ASN A 396 0.12 21.81 9.25
N SER A 397 -0.01 23.14 9.38
CA SER A 397 1.13 24.03 9.23
C SER A 397 1.94 23.97 10.52
N ARG A 398 2.89 23.05 10.58
CA ARG A 398 3.95 23.14 11.58
C ARG A 398 4.72 24.41 11.26
N ASN A 399 4.90 25.29 12.24
CA ASN A 399 5.81 26.42 12.09
C ASN A 399 7.16 25.83 11.65
N ASN A 400 7.66 26.27 10.50
CA ASN A 400 9.06 26.06 10.16
C ASN A 400 9.85 26.84 11.22
N GLU A 401 10.43 26.13 12.19
CA GLU A 401 11.62 26.63 12.88
C GLU A 401 12.83 26.52 11.95
#